data_AF-A0AAN8MI84-F1
#
_entry.id   AF-A0AAN8MI84-F1
#
_cell.length_a   1.000
_cell.length_b   1.000
_cell.length_c   1.000
_cell.angle_alpha   90.00
_cell.angle_beta   90.00
_cell.angle_gamma   90.00
#
_symmetry.space_group_name_H-M   'P 1'
#
loop_
_entity.id
_entity.type
_entity.pdbx_description
1 polymer ?
#
loop_
_entity_poly.entity_id
_entity_poly.type
_entity_poly.pdbx_seq_one_letter_code
_entity_poly.pdbx_strand_id
1 'polypeptide(L)'
;MPWTRACKVQPLRYNKKGPTMALISRSCSGFLAQLSTLTHHKAFSVSAAAAAIQKMTRVRVVDNSPLGSTPWHRAPRVIHVYTKNGVGKVGDRVLLAIKGGKKKALIVGHKMPGERMNPRFDSNNVVLIEDNGNPTGTRIKVPLPTHLRKMEGDYSKLLAIASRVCF
;
A
#
# COMPACT_ATOMS: atom_id res chain seq x y z
N MET A 1 -28.13 -9.09 32.96
CA MET A 1 -27.81 -8.81 31.55
C MET A 1 -26.41 -9.32 31.22
N PRO A 2 -26.24 -10.50 30.61
CA PRO A 2 -24.92 -10.94 30.17
C PRO A 2 -24.98 -11.51 28.74
N TRP A 3 -24.38 -10.83 27.77
CA TRP A 3 -24.20 -11.39 26.43
C TRP A 3 -22.72 -11.42 26.05
N THR A 4 -22.04 -12.45 26.55
CA THR A 4 -20.89 -13.08 25.91
C THR A 4 -21.34 -13.73 24.60
N ARG A 5 -20.78 -13.31 23.45
CA ARG A 5 -20.75 -14.10 22.21
C ARG A 5 -19.36 -13.93 21.58
N ALA A 6 -18.51 -14.94 21.74
CA ALA A 6 -18.32 -16.02 20.77
C ALA A 6 -17.53 -15.55 19.54
N CYS A 7 -16.21 -15.72 19.64
CA CYS A 7 -15.25 -15.61 18.55
C CYS A 7 -15.57 -16.70 17.52
N LYS A 8 -16.06 -16.31 16.34
CA LYS A 8 -16.38 -17.25 15.26
C LYS A 8 -15.11 -17.56 14.49
N VAL A 9 -14.50 -18.70 14.81
CA VAL A 9 -13.41 -19.32 14.07
C VAL A 9 -13.90 -19.61 12.65
N GLN A 10 -13.21 -19.09 11.63
CA GLN A 10 -13.47 -19.43 10.23
C GLN A 10 -12.72 -20.73 9.89
N PRO A 11 -13.39 -21.76 9.32
CA PRO A 11 -12.70 -22.98 8.93
C PRO A 11 -12.04 -22.83 7.54
N LEU A 12 -10.84 -23.39 7.44
CA LEU A 12 -10.07 -23.61 6.21
C LEU A 12 -10.85 -24.54 5.26
N ARG A 13 -11.19 -24.06 4.06
CA ARG A 13 -11.76 -24.91 3.00
C ARG A 13 -10.64 -25.51 2.14
N TYR A 14 -10.49 -26.82 2.29
CA TYR A 14 -9.69 -27.70 1.45
C TYR A 14 -10.55 -28.18 0.27
N ASN A 15 -10.09 -28.03 -0.97
CA ASN A 15 -10.82 -28.44 -2.17
C ASN A 15 -10.19 -29.71 -2.78
N LYS A 16 -10.97 -30.78 -2.89
CA LYS A 16 -10.59 -32.05 -3.54
C LYS A 16 -11.70 -32.50 -4.49
N LYS A 17 -11.28 -32.68 -5.75
CA LYS A 17 -11.70 -33.66 -6.76
C LYS A 17 -13.07 -33.49 -7.47
N GLY A 18 -13.03 -33.48 -8.80
CA GLY A 18 -14.13 -33.96 -9.68
C GLY A 18 -14.35 -35.48 -9.52
N PRO A 19 -15.18 -36.17 -10.33
CA PRO A 19 -15.49 -35.95 -11.76
C PRO A 19 -17.01 -36.04 -12.06
N THR A 20 -17.41 -35.88 -13.34
CA THR A 20 -18.15 -36.85 -14.17
C THR A 20 -18.94 -36.17 -15.29
N MET A 21 -18.71 -36.65 -16.50
CA MET A 21 -19.40 -36.30 -17.73
C MET A 21 -20.75 -37.03 -17.78
N ALA A 22 -21.81 -36.33 -18.16
CA ALA A 22 -23.05 -36.95 -18.60
C ALA A 22 -23.37 -36.44 -20.02
N LEU A 23 -23.25 -37.35 -20.99
CA LEU A 23 -23.79 -37.21 -22.33
C LEU A 23 -25.32 -37.19 -22.25
N ILE A 24 -25.96 -36.18 -22.83
CA ILE A 24 -27.37 -36.27 -23.23
C ILE A 24 -27.44 -35.94 -24.71
N SER A 25 -27.62 -37.01 -25.49
CA SER A 25 -28.14 -37.01 -26.84
C SER A 25 -29.59 -36.54 -26.82
N ARG A 26 -29.94 -35.58 -27.68
CA ARG A 26 -31.28 -35.48 -28.28
C ARG A 26 -31.24 -34.56 -29.50
N SER A 27 -31.54 -35.17 -30.64
CA SER A 27 -31.88 -34.51 -31.89
C SER A 27 -33.11 -33.62 -31.72
N CYS A 28 -33.11 -32.46 -32.38
CA CYS A 28 -34.26 -31.94 -33.11
C CYS A 28 -33.83 -30.70 -33.89
N SER A 29 -34.05 -30.78 -35.20
CA SER A 29 -33.94 -29.78 -36.24
C SER A 29 -34.78 -28.54 -35.90
N GLY A 30 -34.16 -27.37 -36.01
CA GLY A 30 -34.82 -26.07 -35.83
C GLY A 30 -33.90 -24.96 -36.29
N PHE A 31 -33.99 -24.61 -37.57
CA PHE A 31 -33.35 -23.46 -38.18
C PHE A 31 -33.97 -22.18 -37.59
N LEU A 32 -33.27 -21.50 -36.70
CA LEU A 32 -33.46 -20.09 -36.40
C LEU A 32 -32.08 -19.46 -36.24
N ALA A 33 -31.63 -18.78 -37.30
CA ALA A 33 -30.43 -17.97 -37.29
C ALA A 33 -30.66 -16.76 -36.39
N GLN A 34 -30.46 -16.94 -35.08
CA GLN A 34 -30.39 -15.83 -34.15
C GLN A 34 -28.95 -15.32 -34.15
N LEU A 35 -28.70 -14.30 -34.97
CA LEU A 35 -27.52 -13.45 -34.89
C LEU A 35 -27.50 -12.77 -33.52
N SER A 36 -26.99 -13.49 -32.51
CA SER A 36 -26.53 -12.87 -31.28
C SER A 36 -25.32 -12.04 -31.66
N THR A 37 -25.50 -10.74 -31.82
CA THR A 37 -24.43 -9.76 -31.72
C THR A 37 -23.73 -10.01 -30.39
N LEU A 38 -22.63 -10.77 -30.44
CA LEU A 38 -21.72 -10.95 -29.33
C LEU A 38 -21.15 -9.56 -29.05
N THR A 39 -21.82 -8.81 -28.18
CA THR A 39 -21.25 -7.65 -27.53
C THR A 39 -20.04 -8.15 -26.77
N HIS A 40 -18.88 -8.12 -27.42
CA HIS A 40 -17.58 -8.24 -26.82
C HIS A 40 -17.40 -7.03 -25.90
N HIS A 41 -18.06 -7.06 -24.74
CA HIS A 41 -17.69 -6.24 -23.62
C HIS A 41 -16.27 -6.68 -23.27
N LYS A 42 -15.28 -5.94 -23.77
CA LYS A 42 -13.90 -6.04 -23.30
C LYS A 42 -13.97 -5.78 -21.80
N ALA A 43 -13.90 -6.84 -20.99
CA ALA A 43 -13.75 -6.69 -19.55
C ALA A 43 -12.42 -5.96 -19.33
N PHE A 44 -12.49 -4.67 -19.01
CA PHE A 44 -11.31 -3.92 -18.60
C PHE A 44 -10.77 -4.58 -17.33
N SER A 45 -9.63 -5.25 -17.45
CA SER A 45 -8.92 -5.80 -16.30
C SER A 45 -8.27 -4.64 -15.55
N VAL A 46 -9.00 -4.07 -14.59
CA VAL A 46 -8.41 -3.20 -13.58
C VAL A 46 -7.77 -4.09 -12.52
N SER A 47 -6.44 -4.05 -12.42
CA SER A 47 -5.74 -4.69 -11.31
C SER A 47 -6.20 -4.07 -9.98
N ALA A 48 -6.25 -4.88 -8.93
CA ALA A 48 -6.61 -4.40 -7.60
C ALA A 48 -5.68 -3.24 -7.19
N ALA A 49 -6.25 -2.16 -6.66
CA ALA A 49 -5.48 -1.00 -6.24
C ALA A 49 -4.48 -1.41 -5.15
N ALA A 50 -3.19 -1.43 -5.50
CA ALA A 50 -2.13 -1.82 -4.58
C ALA A 50 -2.02 -0.79 -3.45
N ALA A 51 -2.33 -1.22 -2.22
CA ALA A 51 -2.24 -0.38 -1.02
C ALA A 51 -0.80 -0.27 -0.48
N ALA A 52 0.11 -1.13 -0.96
CA ALA A 52 1.49 -1.19 -0.53
C ALA A 52 2.36 -0.13 -1.24
N ILE A 53 3.44 0.31 -0.59
CA ILE A 53 4.39 1.25 -1.19
C ILE A 53 5.37 0.46 -2.06
N GLN A 54 5.42 0.80 -3.34
CA GLN A 54 6.25 0.14 -4.35
C GLN A 54 6.65 1.15 -5.42
N LYS A 55 7.33 0.71 -6.48
CA LYS A 55 7.66 1.59 -7.61
C LYS A 55 6.39 2.26 -8.17
N MET A 56 6.52 3.52 -8.57
CA MET A 56 5.47 4.38 -9.13
C MET A 56 4.32 4.76 -8.18
N THR A 57 4.36 4.37 -6.89
CA THR A 57 3.33 4.80 -5.93
C THR A 57 3.43 6.28 -5.63
N ARG A 58 2.28 6.95 -5.63
CA ARG A 58 2.15 8.33 -5.15
C ARG A 58 2.19 8.34 -3.63
N VAL A 59 2.95 9.27 -3.07
CA VAL A 59 3.11 9.42 -1.62
C VAL A 59 2.89 10.85 -1.21
N ARG A 60 2.59 11.06 0.07
CA ARG A 60 2.48 12.38 0.68
C ARG A 60 3.74 12.64 1.49
N VAL A 61 4.41 13.75 1.19
CA VAL A 61 5.52 14.23 2.01
C VAL A 61 4.94 14.98 3.22
N VAL A 62 5.44 14.64 4.40
CA VAL A 62 4.84 15.04 5.68
C VAL A 62 5.73 16.00 6.50
N ASP A 63 6.93 16.26 6.00
CA ASP A 63 7.83 17.25 6.58
C ASP A 63 7.47 18.69 6.17
N ASN A 64 8.08 19.65 6.86
CA ASN A 64 8.04 21.07 6.52
C ASN A 64 9.17 21.50 5.57
N SER A 65 9.82 20.56 4.87
CA SER A 65 10.92 20.90 3.97
C SER A 65 10.42 21.76 2.81
N PRO A 66 11.26 22.66 2.25
CA PRO A 66 10.87 23.46 1.08
C PRO A 66 10.59 22.58 -0.15
N LEU A 67 11.17 21.37 -0.21
CA LEU A 67 10.91 20.40 -1.27
C LEU A 67 9.52 19.78 -1.16
N GLY A 68 9.04 19.49 0.06
CA GLY A 68 7.72 18.89 0.28
C GLY A 68 6.56 19.90 0.27
N SER A 69 6.77 21.13 0.75
CA SER A 69 5.67 22.09 0.97
C SER A 69 5.26 22.87 -0.29
N THR A 70 6.12 22.90 -1.29
CA THR A 70 5.94 23.72 -2.48
C THR A 70 5.16 22.94 -3.55
N PRO A 71 4.10 23.54 -4.13
CA PRO A 71 3.27 22.86 -5.12
C PRO A 71 4.07 22.59 -6.39
N TRP A 72 3.80 21.45 -7.03
CA TRP A 72 4.42 21.04 -8.29
C TRP A 72 3.42 20.33 -9.18
N HIS A 73 3.55 20.47 -10.50
CA HIS A 73 2.62 19.92 -11.49
C HIS A 73 2.52 18.37 -11.46
N ARG A 74 3.52 17.68 -10.89
CA ARG A 74 3.54 16.23 -10.71
C ARG A 74 3.68 15.88 -9.23
N ALA A 75 2.78 15.01 -8.75
CA ALA A 75 2.87 14.44 -7.41
C ALA A 75 4.16 13.60 -7.24
N PRO A 76 4.74 13.56 -6.02
CA PRO A 76 5.95 12.79 -5.78
C PRO A 76 5.69 11.29 -5.88
N ARG A 77 6.63 10.58 -6.51
CA ARG A 77 6.52 9.14 -6.79
C ARG A 77 7.77 8.39 -6.36
N VAL A 78 7.57 7.18 -5.87
CA VAL A 78 8.67 6.26 -5.51
C VAL A 78 9.29 5.68 -6.78
N ILE A 79 10.61 5.77 -6.90
CA ILE A 79 11.39 5.18 -7.99
C ILE A 79 11.98 3.82 -7.56
N HIS A 80 12.50 3.76 -6.34
CA HIS A 80 13.19 2.58 -5.83
C HIS A 80 12.85 2.34 -4.36
N VAL A 81 12.69 1.07 -3.99
CA VAL A 81 12.54 0.63 -2.61
C VAL A 81 13.79 -0.17 -2.29
N TYR A 82 14.48 0.14 -1.19
CA TYR A 82 15.75 -0.51 -0.85
C TYR A 82 15.59 -1.95 -0.32
N THR A 83 14.35 -2.44 -0.21
CA THR A 83 14.00 -3.80 0.19
C THR A 83 14.08 -4.77 -0.99
N LYS A 84 14.65 -5.97 -0.78
CA LYS A 84 14.77 -7.02 -1.81
C LYS A 84 13.42 -7.44 -2.40
N ASN A 85 12.36 -7.41 -1.60
CA ASN A 85 11.01 -7.79 -2.02
C ASN A 85 10.33 -6.75 -2.93
N GLY A 86 10.91 -5.56 -3.09
CA GLY A 86 10.32 -4.46 -3.87
C GLY A 86 9.09 -3.79 -3.24
N VAL A 87 8.70 -4.22 -2.03
CA VAL A 87 7.58 -3.67 -1.24
C VAL A 87 8.13 -3.00 0.01
N GLY A 88 7.76 -1.74 0.23
CA GLY A 88 8.19 -0.93 1.36
C GLY A 88 7.20 -0.97 2.53
N LYS A 89 7.72 -1.23 3.73
CA LYS A 89 7.01 -1.16 5.02
C LYS A 89 7.39 0.12 5.78
N VAL A 90 6.70 0.38 6.89
CA VAL A 90 7.12 1.45 7.82
C VAL A 90 8.55 1.20 8.30
N GLY A 91 9.40 2.22 8.25
CA GLY A 91 10.81 2.15 8.61
C GLY A 91 11.76 1.83 7.45
N ASP A 92 11.22 1.46 6.28
CA ASP A 92 12.05 1.24 5.09
C ASP A 92 12.41 2.56 4.40
N ARG A 93 13.59 2.57 3.80
CA ARG A 93 14.06 3.69 2.97
C ARG A 93 13.56 3.51 1.54
N VAL A 94 13.23 4.62 0.89
CA VAL A 94 12.82 4.67 -0.52
C VAL A 94 13.47 5.84 -1.24
N LEU A 95 13.65 5.72 -2.55
CA LEU A 95 14.08 6.81 -3.42
C LEU A 95 12.85 7.46 -4.05
N LEU A 96 12.72 8.76 -3.89
CA LEU A 96 11.59 9.55 -4.33
C LEU A 96 11.98 10.51 -5.44
N ALA A 97 11.15 10.59 -6.48
CA ALA A 97 11.16 11.69 -7.43
C ALA A 97 10.27 12.83 -6.91
N ILE A 98 10.87 13.99 -6.64
CA ILE A 98 10.17 15.19 -6.20
C ILE A 98 10.73 16.41 -6.94
N LYS A 99 9.85 17.22 -7.54
CA LYS A 99 10.21 18.43 -8.33
C LYS A 99 11.32 18.22 -9.37
N GLY A 100 11.32 17.08 -10.07
CA GLY A 100 12.35 16.74 -11.04
C GLY A 100 13.70 16.30 -10.45
N GLY A 101 13.85 16.33 -9.12
CA GLY A 101 15.02 15.81 -8.41
C GLY A 101 14.77 14.43 -7.80
N LYS A 102 15.87 13.75 -7.44
CA LYS A 102 15.85 12.51 -6.65
C LYS A 102 16.23 12.81 -5.21
N LYS A 103 15.44 12.32 -4.24
CA LYS A 103 15.77 12.39 -2.81
C LYS A 103 15.40 11.10 -2.11
N LYS A 104 16.18 10.71 -1.11
CA LYS A 104 15.83 9.58 -0.26
C LYS A 104 14.69 10.00 0.68
N ALA A 105 13.89 9.04 1.08
CA ALA A 105 12.81 9.24 2.03
C ALA A 105 12.65 8.01 2.91
N LEU A 106 12.13 8.21 4.12
CA LEU A 106 11.73 7.17 5.04
C LEU A 106 10.21 7.00 4.99
N ILE A 107 9.74 5.76 4.95
CA ILE A 107 8.31 5.45 5.09
C ILE A 107 7.92 5.55 6.56
N VAL A 108 6.98 6.43 6.86
CA VAL A 108 6.43 6.63 8.21
C VAL A 108 5.09 5.93 8.37
N GLY A 109 4.29 5.89 7.31
CA GLY A 109 2.95 5.29 7.36
C GLY A 109 2.50 4.85 5.98
N HIS A 110 1.69 3.80 5.93
CA HIS A 110 1.15 3.26 4.69
C HIS A 110 -0.30 2.81 4.85
N LYS A 111 -1.01 2.71 3.72
CA LYS A 111 -2.42 2.31 3.67
C LYS A 111 -2.64 0.80 3.81
N MET A 112 -1.64 -0.01 3.48
CA MET A 112 -1.75 -1.46 3.58
C MET A 112 -1.98 -1.88 5.06
N PRO A 113 -2.84 -2.88 5.32
CA PRO A 113 -2.98 -3.43 6.65
C PRO A 113 -1.66 -4.06 7.08
N GLY A 114 -1.16 -3.65 8.25
CA GLY A 114 0.08 -4.16 8.83
C GLY A 114 -0.15 -5.32 9.77
N GLU A 115 0.84 -5.57 10.62
CA GLU A 115 0.75 -6.50 11.74
C GLU A 115 -0.28 -6.05 12.77
N ARG A 116 -0.74 -7.00 13.59
CA ARG A 116 -1.69 -6.73 14.67
C ARG A 116 -1.06 -5.73 15.64
N MET A 117 -1.85 -4.76 16.09
CA MET A 117 -1.44 -3.63 16.96
C MET A 117 -0.58 -2.56 16.27
N ASN A 118 -0.38 -2.61 14.94
CA ASN A 118 0.26 -1.50 14.22
C ASN A 118 -0.81 -0.49 13.76
N PRO A 119 -0.56 0.82 13.87
CA PRO A 119 -1.49 1.82 13.35
C PRO A 119 -1.54 1.76 11.82
N ARG A 120 -2.76 1.83 11.29
CA ARG A 120 -3.02 1.93 9.84
C ARG A 120 -3.32 3.39 9.50
N PHE A 121 -2.63 3.92 8.50
CA PHE A 121 -2.85 5.28 8.01
C PHE A 121 -3.72 5.27 6.76
N ASP A 122 -4.51 6.31 6.53
CA ASP A 122 -5.29 6.44 5.29
C ASP A 122 -4.43 6.83 4.08
N SER A 123 -3.34 7.54 4.34
CA SER A 123 -2.39 8.06 3.35
C SER A 123 -1.02 7.40 3.47
N ASN A 124 -0.34 7.25 2.34
CA ASN A 124 1.06 6.84 2.31
C ASN A 124 1.94 8.04 2.66
N ASN A 125 2.50 8.03 3.86
CA ASN A 125 3.23 9.13 4.47
C ASN A 125 4.74 8.86 4.44
N VAL A 126 5.50 9.82 3.92
CA VAL A 126 6.97 9.76 3.86
C VAL A 126 7.60 11.04 4.39
N VAL A 127 8.81 10.90 4.92
CA VAL A 127 9.66 12.01 5.38
C VAL A 127 10.94 12.01 4.57
N LEU A 128 11.38 13.17 4.08
CA LEU A 128 12.60 13.26 3.28
C LEU A 128 13.83 13.13 4.17
N ILE A 129 14.78 12.33 3.70
CA ILE A 129 16.06 12.12 4.35
C ILE A 129 17.21 12.38 3.38
N GLU A 130 18.32 12.81 3.92
CA GLU A 130 19.58 12.90 3.20
C GLU A 130 20.28 11.54 3.12
N ASP A 131 21.36 11.48 2.33
CA ASP A 131 22.17 10.27 2.22
C ASP A 131 22.82 9.86 3.56
N ASN A 132 23.05 10.85 4.43
CA ASN A 132 23.60 10.68 5.78
C ASN A 132 22.57 10.18 6.81
N GLY A 133 21.30 10.00 6.42
CA GLY A 133 20.21 9.60 7.33
C GLY A 133 19.60 10.75 8.14
N ASN A 134 20.08 11.98 7.97
CA ASN A 134 19.49 13.15 8.60
C ASN A 134 18.15 13.52 7.93
N PRO A 135 17.12 13.95 8.69
CA PRO A 135 15.94 14.57 8.11
C PRO A 135 16.29 15.84 7.35
N THR A 136 15.66 16.04 6.19
CA THR A 136 15.75 17.33 5.48
C THR A 136 14.84 18.40 6.10
N GLY A 137 13.73 18.00 6.73
CA GLY A 137 12.79 18.90 7.38
C GLY A 137 13.02 19.05 8.88
N THR A 138 12.69 20.20 9.43
CA THR A 138 12.81 20.52 10.87
C THR A 138 11.62 20.06 11.70
N ARG A 139 10.45 19.80 11.09
CA ARG A 139 9.22 19.41 11.81
C ARG A 139 8.35 18.45 11.00
N ILE A 140 7.85 17.41 11.67
CA ILE A 140 6.94 16.41 11.10
C ILE A 140 5.50 16.72 11.54
N LYS A 141 4.56 16.82 10.58
CA LYS A 141 3.17 17.26 10.84
C LYS A 141 2.22 16.15 11.32
N VAL A 142 2.48 14.89 10.95
CA VAL A 142 1.63 13.71 11.24
C VAL A 142 2.25 12.91 12.39
N PRO A 143 1.46 12.20 13.20
CA PRO A 143 2.00 11.32 14.23
C PRO A 143 2.89 10.21 13.66
N LEU A 144 3.99 9.91 14.36
CA LEU A 144 4.86 8.77 14.05
C LEU A 144 4.40 7.51 14.80
N PRO A 145 4.44 6.32 14.20
CA PRO A 145 4.16 5.08 14.91
C PRO A 145 5.28 4.76 15.93
N THR A 146 4.91 4.26 17.12
CA THR A 146 5.84 3.83 18.17
C THR A 146 6.86 2.78 17.71
N HIS A 147 6.53 2.00 16.69
CA HIS A 147 7.36 0.89 16.21
C HIS A 147 8.71 1.38 15.67
N LEU A 148 8.80 2.63 15.23
CA LEU A 148 10.05 3.26 14.81
C LEU A 148 11.03 3.48 15.97
N ARG A 149 10.56 3.53 17.23
CA ARG A 149 11.43 3.67 18.41
C ARG A 149 12.26 2.43 18.69
N LYS A 150 11.78 1.24 18.28
CA LYS A 150 12.58 0.01 18.41
C LYS A 150 13.87 0.02 17.57
N MET A 151 13.94 0.91 16.57
CA MET A 151 15.08 1.08 15.66
C MET A 151 15.85 2.37 15.97
N GLU A 152 16.07 2.64 17.27
CA GLU A 152 16.44 3.94 17.84
C GLU A 152 17.79 4.51 17.37
N GLY A 153 18.69 3.70 16.78
CA GLY A 153 20.01 4.14 16.33
C GLY A 153 20.01 4.96 15.03
N ASP A 154 19.38 4.46 13.97
CA ASP A 154 19.44 5.10 12.64
C ASP A 154 18.53 6.32 12.52
N TYR A 155 17.52 6.42 13.39
CA TYR A 155 16.41 7.37 13.25
C TYR A 155 16.23 8.28 14.46
N SER A 156 17.21 8.37 15.38
CA SER A 156 17.09 9.15 16.62
C SER A 156 16.74 10.61 16.34
N LYS A 157 17.36 11.20 15.30
CA LYS A 157 17.09 12.59 14.88
C LYS A 157 15.68 12.79 14.35
N LEU A 158 15.13 11.80 13.64
CA LEU A 158 13.74 11.84 13.15
C LEU A 158 12.74 11.73 14.29
N LEU A 159 13.00 10.85 15.26
CA LEU A 159 12.17 10.66 16.43
C LEU A 159 12.16 11.90 17.34
N ALA A 160 13.29 12.59 17.47
CA ALA A 160 13.41 13.82 18.26
C ALA A 160 12.57 14.98 17.69
N ILE A 161 12.41 15.05 16.36
CA ILE A 161 11.65 16.11 15.68
C ILE A 161 10.12 15.86 15.72
N ALA A 162 9.71 14.63 16.01
CA ALA A 162 8.31 14.25 15.98
C ALA A 162 7.50 14.91 17.09
N SER A 163 6.44 15.65 16.73
CA SER A 163 5.58 16.31 17.72
C SER A 163 4.57 15.37 18.39
N ARG A 164 4.15 14.29 17.71
CA ARG A 164 3.13 13.36 18.19
C ARG A 164 3.50 11.93 17.82
N VAL A 165 3.13 10.98 18.67
CA VAL A 165 3.37 9.55 18.46
C VAL A 165 2.03 8.80 18.53
N CYS A 166 1.78 7.89 17.60
CA CYS A 166 0.64 6.99 17.60
C CYS A 166 1.05 5.65 18.21
N PHE A 167 0.26 5.19 19.16
CA PHE A 167 0.33 3.84 19.71
C PHE A 167 -0.51 2.88 18.87
#